data_AF-A0A419T1A8-F1
#
_entry.id   AF-A0A419T1A8-F1
#
_cell.length_a   1.000
_cell.length_b   1.000
_cell.length_c   1.000
_cell.angle_alpha   90.00
_cell.angle_beta   90.00
_cell.angle_gamma   90.00
#
_symmetry.space_group_name_H-M   'P 1'
#
loop_
_entity.id
_entity.type
_entity.pdbx_description
1 polymer ?
#
loop_
_entity_poly.entity_id
_entity_poly.type
_entity_poly.pdbx_seq_one_letter_code
_entity_poly.pdbx_strand_id
1 'polypeptide(L)'
;MYVIDIVVKGDEVEKMQKKSIILFNVSFGILIFLPPGWIVIVLVLVLETFLLSRYLENKKFYSPITKSVLLANIISGAAGIFLSSKHNGGWWLVCWFPWVSRNEVKFDDIQSFIIYFAVALIGSILIEILVNLLLLKKKFEISKITKGTLIANLFSNVIIIPIMYLISFLI
;
A
#
# COMPACT_ATOMS: atom_id res chain seq x y z
N MET A 1 6.97 -53.65 -3.56
CA MET A 1 7.63 -52.63 -2.73
C MET A 1 7.67 -51.33 -3.53
N TYR A 2 6.52 -50.66 -3.71
CA TYR A 2 6.36 -49.45 -4.56
C TYR A 2 5.25 -48.51 -4.04
N VAL A 3 4.83 -48.68 -2.78
CA VAL A 3 3.69 -47.95 -2.20
C VAL A 3 4.15 -46.85 -1.22
N ILE A 4 5.42 -46.87 -0.79
CA ILE A 4 5.93 -45.93 0.22
C ILE A 4 6.43 -44.63 -0.43
N ASP A 5 6.99 -44.67 -1.65
CA ASP A 5 7.50 -43.47 -2.34
C ASP A 5 6.41 -42.52 -2.86
N ILE A 6 5.18 -43.00 -3.05
CA ILE A 6 4.05 -42.17 -3.54
C ILE A 6 3.46 -41.33 -2.39
N VAL A 7 3.43 -41.86 -1.17
CA VAL A 7 2.88 -41.16 0.00
C VAL A 7 3.81 -40.03 0.44
N VAL A 8 5.13 -40.24 0.42
CA VAL A 8 6.11 -39.22 0.81
C VAL A 8 6.17 -38.07 -0.21
N LYS A 9 6.06 -38.37 -1.52
CA LYS A 9 5.93 -37.33 -2.55
C LYS A 9 4.60 -36.58 -2.46
N GLY A 10 3.51 -37.25 -2.08
CA GLY A 10 2.20 -36.62 -1.86
C GLY A 10 2.24 -35.56 -0.76
N ASP A 11 2.84 -35.88 0.39
CA ASP A 11 2.93 -34.96 1.53
C ASP A 11 3.85 -33.76 1.27
N GLU A 12 4.95 -33.93 0.52
CA GLU A 12 5.82 -32.82 0.15
C GLU A 12 5.26 -31.95 -0.98
N VAL A 13 4.54 -32.55 -1.94
CA VAL A 13 3.83 -31.81 -2.99
C VAL A 13 2.62 -31.07 -2.41
N GLU A 14 1.90 -31.65 -1.45
CA GLU A 14 0.80 -30.98 -0.75
C GLU A 14 1.31 -29.90 0.22
N LYS A 15 2.47 -30.11 0.88
CA LYS A 15 3.15 -29.06 1.66
C LYS A 15 3.72 -27.96 0.77
N MET A 16 4.26 -28.28 -0.40
CA MET A 16 4.72 -27.27 -1.37
C MET A 16 3.56 -26.55 -2.05
N GLN A 17 2.45 -27.23 -2.34
CA GLN A 17 1.22 -26.59 -2.82
C GLN A 17 0.58 -25.74 -1.73
N LYS A 18 0.45 -26.20 -0.48
CA LYS A 18 0.01 -25.33 0.64
C LYS A 18 0.96 -24.14 0.83
N LYS A 19 2.28 -24.35 0.78
CA LYS A 19 3.26 -23.28 0.96
C LYS A 19 3.33 -22.31 -0.23
N SER A 20 2.93 -22.72 -1.44
CA SER A 20 2.86 -21.86 -2.64
C SER A 20 1.47 -21.25 -2.89
N ILE A 21 0.39 -21.85 -2.39
CA ILE A 21 -0.99 -21.33 -2.41
C ILE A 21 -1.21 -20.32 -1.26
N ILE A 22 -0.45 -20.40 -0.17
CA ILE A 22 -0.48 -19.47 0.98
C ILE A 22 0.48 -18.27 0.78
N LEU A 23 1.23 -18.25 -0.32
CA LEU A 23 1.63 -16.97 -0.90
C LEU A 23 0.40 -16.47 -1.63
N PHE A 24 -0.42 -15.67 -0.95
CA PHE A 24 -1.46 -14.86 -1.56
C PHE A 24 -0.85 -14.10 -2.74
N ASN A 25 -0.89 -14.73 -3.91
CA ASN A 25 -0.62 -14.14 -5.20
C ASN A 25 -1.87 -13.29 -5.49
N VAL A 26 -2.04 -12.25 -4.68
CA VAL A 26 -3.02 -11.21 -4.94
C VAL A 26 -2.54 -10.61 -6.24
N SER A 27 -3.32 -10.76 -7.31
CA SER A 27 -3.01 -10.21 -8.63
C SER A 27 -3.06 -8.68 -8.68
N PHE A 28 -2.76 -8.02 -7.55
CA PHE A 28 -2.68 -6.58 -7.40
C PHE A 28 -1.52 -5.96 -8.18
N GLY A 29 -0.41 -6.69 -8.34
CA GLY A 29 0.72 -6.22 -9.15
C GLY A 29 0.27 -5.75 -10.54
N ILE A 30 -0.80 -6.34 -11.08
CA ILE A 30 -1.36 -6.01 -12.39
C ILE A 30 -2.01 -4.62 -12.39
N LEU A 31 -2.64 -4.14 -11.31
CA LEU A 31 -3.40 -2.89 -11.33
C LEU A 31 -2.50 -1.64 -11.48
N ILE A 32 -1.28 -1.67 -10.93
CA ILE A 32 -0.25 -0.66 -11.21
C ILE A 32 0.22 -0.71 -12.66
N PHE A 33 0.12 -1.85 -13.34
CA PHE A 33 0.37 -1.94 -14.77
C PHE A 33 -0.88 -1.61 -15.60
N LEU A 34 -2.05 -1.43 -14.97
CA LEU A 34 -3.28 -1.02 -15.63
C LEU A 34 -3.55 0.48 -15.44
N PRO A 35 -4.16 1.16 -16.43
CA PRO A 35 -4.52 2.57 -16.32
C PRO A 35 -5.30 2.97 -15.05
N PRO A 36 -6.26 2.18 -14.53
CA PRO A 36 -7.00 2.53 -13.31
C PRO A 36 -6.13 2.64 -12.06
N GLY A 37 -5.08 1.82 -11.91
CA GLY A 37 -4.20 1.91 -10.74
C GLY A 37 -3.40 3.20 -10.72
N TRP A 38 -2.93 3.67 -11.88
CA TRP A 38 -2.27 4.97 -11.98
C TRP A 38 -3.19 6.13 -11.62
N ILE A 39 -4.47 6.07 -12.00
CA ILE A 39 -5.46 7.09 -11.61
C ILE A 39 -5.62 7.11 -10.09
N VAL A 40 -5.71 5.96 -9.44
CA VAL A 40 -5.80 5.87 -7.97
C VAL A 40 -4.54 6.43 -7.31
N ILE A 41 -3.35 6.09 -7.80
CA ILE A 41 -2.07 6.61 -7.26
C ILE A 41 -2.01 8.13 -7.38
N VAL A 42 -2.36 8.69 -8.54
CA VAL A 42 -2.38 10.14 -8.74
C VAL A 42 -3.38 10.79 -7.79
N LEU A 43 -4.56 10.19 -7.60
CA LEU A 43 -5.58 10.68 -6.68
C LEU A 43 -5.07 10.70 -5.23
N VAL A 44 -4.43 9.61 -4.78
CA VAL A 44 -3.79 9.51 -3.46
C VAL A 44 -2.75 10.62 -3.29
N LEU A 45 -1.82 10.75 -4.24
CA LEU A 45 -0.75 11.74 -4.19
C LEU A 45 -1.30 13.17 -4.10
N VAL A 46 -2.33 13.50 -4.90
CA VAL A 46 -2.96 14.82 -4.87
C VAL A 46 -3.67 15.07 -3.54
N LEU A 47 -4.44 14.09 -3.04
CA LEU A 47 -5.17 14.21 -1.78
C LEU A 47 -4.22 14.41 -0.61
N GLU A 48 -3.20 13.57 -0.47
CA GLU A 48 -2.24 13.66 0.64
C GLU A 48 -1.43 14.95 0.56
N THR A 49 -0.99 15.31 -0.65
CA THR A 49 -0.28 16.58 -0.86
C THR A 49 -1.14 17.76 -0.44
N PHE A 50 -2.41 17.77 -0.83
CA PHE A 50 -3.36 18.80 -0.44
C PHE A 50 -3.56 18.85 1.07
N LEU A 51 -3.88 17.71 1.69
CA LEU A 51 -4.18 17.59 3.12
C LEU A 51 -2.98 17.98 3.98
N LEU A 52 -1.79 17.45 3.69
CA LEU A 52 -0.59 17.73 4.46
C LEU A 52 -0.12 19.19 4.28
N SER A 53 -0.16 19.72 3.05
CA SER A 53 0.18 21.13 2.81
C SER A 53 -0.76 22.07 3.56
N ARG A 54 -2.07 21.77 3.54
CA ARG A 54 -3.09 22.54 4.24
C ARG A 54 -2.87 22.48 5.76
N TYR A 55 -2.54 21.29 6.29
CA TYR A 55 -2.26 21.10 7.71
C TYR A 55 -1.01 21.87 8.17
N LEU A 56 0.06 21.85 7.38
CA LEU A 56 1.34 22.45 7.78
C LEU A 56 1.37 23.98 7.68
N GLU A 57 0.78 24.57 6.63
CA GLU A 57 0.92 26.02 6.39
C GLU A 57 -0.39 26.79 6.49
N ASN A 58 -1.55 26.12 6.52
CA ASN A 58 -2.87 26.76 6.44
C ASN A 58 -2.99 27.81 5.31
N LYS A 59 -2.19 27.68 4.24
CA LYS A 59 -2.22 28.51 3.03
C LYS A 59 -2.91 27.78 1.88
N LYS A 60 -3.10 28.50 0.76
CA LYS A 60 -3.70 27.96 -0.48
C LYS A 60 -2.81 26.85 -1.07
N PHE A 61 -3.44 25.93 -1.79
CA PHE A 61 -2.76 24.97 -2.68
C PHE A 61 -1.84 25.78 -3.63
N TYR A 62 -0.65 25.26 -3.96
CA TYR A 62 0.42 25.90 -4.77
C TYR A 62 1.50 26.72 -4.02
N SER A 63 1.69 26.54 -2.72
CA SER A 63 2.84 27.13 -2.04
C SER A 63 4.14 26.33 -2.31
N PRO A 64 5.34 26.89 -2.04
CA PRO A 64 6.58 26.12 -2.08
C PRO A 64 6.54 24.84 -1.22
N ILE A 65 5.72 24.82 -0.17
CA ILE A 65 5.51 23.66 0.68
C ILE A 65 4.71 22.58 -0.04
N THR A 66 3.70 22.94 -0.85
CA THR A 66 2.99 21.98 -1.72
C THR A 66 3.95 21.24 -2.63
N LYS A 67 4.95 21.92 -3.20
CA LYS A 67 5.97 21.26 -4.04
C LYS A 67 6.87 20.32 -3.23
N SER A 68 7.28 20.73 -2.03
CA SER A 68 8.09 19.89 -1.14
C SER A 68 7.35 18.64 -0.66
N VAL A 69 6.06 18.79 -0.32
CA VAL A 69 5.19 17.68 0.08
C VAL A 69 4.94 16.74 -1.10
N LEU A 70 4.60 17.27 -2.29
CA LEU A 70 4.41 16.44 -3.47
C LEU A 70 5.66 15.60 -3.79
N LEU A 71 6.84 16.23 -3.74
CA LEU A 71 8.10 15.53 -3.94
C LEU A 71 8.32 14.46 -2.87
N ALA A 72 7.98 14.75 -1.61
CA ALA A 72 8.09 13.80 -0.52
C ALA A 72 7.18 12.58 -0.74
N ASN A 73 5.92 12.78 -1.14
CA ASN A 73 4.98 11.71 -1.40
C ASN A 73 5.36 10.87 -2.64
N ILE A 74 5.93 11.50 -3.68
CA ILE A 74 6.50 10.77 -4.82
C ILE A 74 7.68 9.89 -4.38
N ILE A 75 8.60 10.44 -3.57
CA ILE A 75 9.77 9.70 -3.09
C ILE A 75 9.35 8.57 -2.14
N SER A 76 8.41 8.79 -1.22
CA SER A 76 7.91 7.74 -0.32
C SER A 76 7.17 6.65 -1.09
N GLY A 77 6.36 7.00 -2.08
CA GLY A 77 5.71 6.05 -2.98
C GLY A 77 6.74 5.20 -3.74
N ALA A 78 7.73 5.82 -4.37
CA ALA A 78 8.81 5.12 -5.06
C ALA A 78 9.64 4.24 -4.12
N ALA A 79 9.90 4.69 -2.89
CA ALA A 79 10.59 3.90 -1.89
C ALA A 79 9.78 2.68 -1.45
N GLY A 80 8.46 2.84 -1.22
CA GLY A 80 7.55 1.74 -0.89
C GLY A 80 7.51 0.69 -2.01
N ILE A 81 7.43 1.15 -3.25
CA ILE A 81 7.51 0.33 -4.47
C ILE A 81 8.79 -0.51 -4.47
N PHE A 82 9.94 0.15 -4.34
CA PHE A 82 11.25 -0.50 -4.41
C PHE A 82 11.47 -1.48 -3.26
N LEU A 83 11.15 -1.06 -2.02
CA LEU A 83 11.30 -1.88 -0.82
C LEU A 83 10.41 -3.12 -0.89
N SER A 84 9.16 -2.96 -1.31
CA SER A 84 8.26 -4.10 -1.47
C SER A 84 8.80 -5.06 -2.54
N SER A 85 9.14 -4.55 -3.73
CA SER A 85 9.61 -5.38 -4.86
C SER A 85 10.83 -6.22 -4.47
N LYS A 86 11.74 -5.66 -3.66
CA LYS A 86 12.95 -6.35 -3.20
C LYS A 86 12.67 -7.45 -2.17
N HIS A 87 11.71 -7.28 -1.27
CA HIS A 87 11.55 -8.16 -0.10
C HIS A 87 10.47 -9.22 -0.26
N ASN A 88 9.44 -8.96 -1.06
CA ASN A 88 8.32 -9.89 -1.25
C ASN A 88 7.99 -10.15 -2.72
N GLY A 89 8.82 -9.66 -3.66
CA GLY A 89 8.58 -9.81 -5.09
C GLY A 89 7.36 -9.06 -5.61
N GLY A 90 6.77 -8.18 -4.79
CA GLY A 90 5.48 -7.55 -5.06
C GLY A 90 5.39 -6.12 -4.54
N TRP A 91 4.16 -5.61 -4.40
CA TRP A 91 3.85 -4.18 -4.22
C TRP A 91 3.05 -3.89 -2.93
N TRP A 92 3.19 -4.78 -1.95
CA TRP A 92 2.50 -4.80 -0.66
C TRP A 92 2.48 -3.46 0.10
N LEU A 93 3.58 -2.72 0.10
CA LEU A 93 3.70 -1.47 0.87
C LEU A 93 3.09 -0.25 0.16
N VAL A 94 2.54 -0.42 -1.03
CA VAL A 94 2.07 0.68 -1.90
C VAL A 94 0.56 0.69 -2.02
N CYS A 95 -0.08 -0.48 -1.88
CA CYS A 95 -1.53 -0.60 -1.95
C CYS A 95 -2.09 -1.22 -0.68
N TRP A 96 -2.91 -0.41 -0.01
CA TRP A 96 -3.45 -0.71 1.30
C TRP A 96 -4.58 -1.70 1.24
N PHE A 97 -5.38 -1.69 0.17
CA PHE A 97 -6.45 -2.65 -0.04
C PHE A 97 -5.97 -3.78 -0.96
N PRO A 98 -5.96 -5.05 -0.54
CA PRO A 98 -5.74 -6.14 -1.47
C PRO A 98 -6.99 -6.23 -2.35
N TRP A 99 -6.86 -5.76 -3.58
CA TRP A 99 -7.76 -6.07 -4.70
C TRP A 99 -7.71 -7.56 -4.95
N VAL A 100 -8.72 -8.20 -4.42
CA VAL A 100 -9.04 -9.57 -4.75
C VAL A 100 -10.33 -9.47 -5.54
N SER A 101 -10.28 -9.84 -6.82
CA SER A 101 -11.49 -9.95 -7.64
C SER A 101 -12.46 -10.96 -7.00
N ARG A 102 -13.74 -10.97 -7.40
CA ARG A 102 -14.71 -11.98 -6.89
C ARG A 102 -14.23 -13.43 -7.03
N ASN A 103 -13.27 -13.71 -7.91
CA ASN A 103 -12.71 -15.03 -8.17
C ASN A 103 -11.48 -15.35 -7.30
N GLU A 104 -10.88 -14.35 -6.64
CA GLU A 104 -9.68 -14.48 -5.81
C GLU A 104 -9.99 -14.33 -4.31
N VAL A 105 -11.12 -13.69 -3.95
CA VAL A 105 -11.58 -13.69 -2.56
C VAL A 105 -12.29 -15.00 -2.25
N LYS A 106 -11.62 -15.88 -1.51
CA LYS A 106 -12.34 -16.68 -0.51
C LYS A 106 -12.28 -15.88 0.78
N PHE A 107 -13.41 -15.29 1.21
CA PHE A 107 -13.51 -14.56 2.48
C PHE A 107 -13.33 -15.47 3.71
N ASP A 108 -12.95 -16.73 3.48
CA ASP A 108 -12.73 -17.76 4.48
C ASP A 108 -11.59 -17.42 5.45
N ASP A 109 -10.69 -16.49 5.11
CA ASP A 109 -9.58 -16.05 5.97
C ASP A 109 -9.50 -14.51 6.14
N ILE A 110 -10.48 -13.96 6.85
CA ILE A 110 -10.55 -12.53 7.23
C ILE A 110 -9.33 -12.11 8.07
N GLN A 111 -8.79 -13.02 8.89
CA GLN A 111 -7.70 -12.69 9.82
C GLN A 111 -6.42 -12.33 9.06
N SER A 112 -6.05 -13.13 8.05
CA SER A 112 -4.89 -12.83 7.20
C SER A 112 -5.05 -11.52 6.43
N PHE A 113 -6.25 -11.21 5.94
CA PHE A 113 -6.55 -9.94 5.28
C PHE A 113 -6.31 -8.75 6.22
N ILE A 114 -6.82 -8.81 7.45
CA ILE A 114 -6.64 -7.72 8.43
C ILE A 114 -5.17 -7.51 8.76
N ILE A 115 -4.42 -8.60 8.97
CA ILE A 115 -2.98 -8.53 9.26
C ILE A 115 -2.24 -7.91 8.08
N TYR A 116 -2.52 -8.37 6.85
CA TYR A 116 -1.93 -7.81 5.63
C TYR A 116 -2.18 -6.31 5.52
N PHE A 117 -3.44 -5.90 5.70
CA PHE A 117 -3.87 -4.50 5.61
C PHE A 117 -3.15 -3.64 6.66
N ALA A 118 -3.14 -4.10 7.92
CA ALA A 118 -2.52 -3.38 9.01
C ALA A 118 -1.02 -3.16 8.79
N VAL A 119 -0.30 -4.20 8.35
CA VAL A 119 1.14 -4.08 8.11
C VAL A 119 1.45 -3.20 6.91
N ALA A 120 0.70 -3.31 5.81
CA ALA A 120 0.85 -2.44 4.65
C ALA A 120 0.61 -0.96 5.01
N LEU A 121 -0.47 -0.68 5.74
CA LEU A 121 -0.82 0.67 6.18
C LEU A 121 0.24 1.24 7.13
N ILE A 122 0.66 0.49 8.15
CA ILE A 122 1.68 0.96 9.09
C ILE A 122 3.02 1.17 8.38
N GLY A 123 3.45 0.21 7.56
CA GLY A 123 4.73 0.29 6.86
C GLY A 123 4.82 1.48 5.92
N SER A 124 3.78 1.73 5.13
CA SER A 124 3.72 2.88 4.21
C SER A 124 3.73 4.22 4.96
N ILE A 125 2.92 4.36 6.02
CA ILE A 125 2.89 5.56 6.86
C ILE A 125 4.27 5.83 7.48
N LEU A 126 4.97 4.78 7.94
CA LEU A 126 6.32 4.93 8.49
C LEU A 126 7.31 5.44 7.43
N ILE A 127 7.28 4.89 6.21
CA ILE A 127 8.12 5.36 5.10
C ILE A 127 7.81 6.82 4.78
N GLU A 128 6.53 7.19 4.70
CA GLU A 128 6.13 8.56 4.39
C GLU A 128 6.54 9.54 5.49
N ILE A 129 6.35 9.19 6.77
CA ILE A 129 6.83 10.00 7.90
C ILE A 129 8.34 10.19 7.80
N LEU A 130 9.11 9.13 7.54
CA LEU A 130 10.57 9.23 7.41
C LEU A 130 10.97 10.19 6.29
N VAL A 131 10.38 10.05 5.09
CA VAL A 131 10.68 10.91 3.94
C VAL A 131 10.24 12.36 4.20
N ASN A 132 9.04 12.57 4.75
CA ASN A 132 8.54 13.90 5.13
C ASN A 132 9.44 14.56 6.18
N LEU A 133 9.91 13.82 7.18
CA LEU A 133 10.85 14.34 8.17
C LEU A 133 12.19 14.71 7.54
N LEU A 134 12.73 13.90 6.63
CA LEU A 134 13.98 14.22 5.94
C LEU A 134 13.89 15.53 5.15
N LEU A 135 12.75 15.81 4.51
CA LEU A 135 12.56 16.95 3.62
C LEU A 135 12.03 18.21 4.33
N LEU A 136 11.18 18.05 5.35
CA LEU A 136 10.41 19.15 5.94
C LEU A 136 10.89 19.58 7.34
N LYS A 137 11.70 18.78 8.04
CA LYS A 137 12.15 19.09 9.42
C LYS A 137 12.89 20.41 9.58
N LYS A 138 13.49 20.93 8.49
CA LYS A 138 14.17 22.24 8.50
C LYS A 138 13.18 23.41 8.56
N LYS A 139 11.92 23.19 8.20
CA LYS A 139 10.87 24.22 8.09
C LYS A 139 9.76 24.08 9.13
N PHE A 140 9.51 22.86 9.62
CA PHE A 140 8.42 22.57 10.53
C PHE A 140 8.86 21.69 11.71
N GLU A 141 8.14 21.82 12.81
CA GLU A 141 8.29 20.93 13.96
C GLU A 141 7.99 19.47 13.58
N ILE A 142 8.82 18.55 14.09
CA ILE A 142 8.67 17.11 13.89
C ILE A 142 7.25 16.65 14.26
N SER A 143 6.73 17.12 15.39
CA SER A 143 5.38 16.77 15.87
C SER A 143 4.28 17.14 14.86
N LYS A 144 4.39 18.30 14.20
CA LYS A 144 3.45 18.75 13.17
C LYS A 144 3.56 17.92 11.90
N ILE A 145 4.77 17.60 11.47
CA ILE A 145 5.01 16.75 10.29
C ILE A 145 4.42 15.36 10.52
N THR A 146 4.72 14.72 11.65
CA THR A 146 4.24 13.39 11.98
C THR A 146 2.71 13.36 12.10
N LYS A 147 2.10 14.28 12.86
CA LYS A 147 0.64 14.36 12.99
C LYS A 147 -0.04 14.65 11.66
N GLY A 148 0.50 15.59 10.88
CA GLY A 148 -0.03 15.94 9.57
C GLY A 148 0.01 14.76 8.61
N THR A 149 1.12 14.02 8.57
CA THR A 149 1.27 12.84 7.70
C THR A 149 0.26 11.77 8.08
N LEU A 150 0.11 11.47 9.39
CA LEU A 150 -0.89 10.53 9.89
C LEU A 150 -2.32 10.92 9.52
N ILE A 151 -2.67 12.19 9.71
CA ILE A 151 -4.00 12.71 9.37
C ILE A 151 -4.23 12.61 7.85
N ALA A 152 -3.28 13.09 7.04
CA ALA A 152 -3.39 13.05 5.58
C ALA A 152 -3.60 11.62 5.07
N ASN A 153 -2.83 10.66 5.57
CA ASN A 153 -2.95 9.25 5.24
C ASN A 153 -4.28 8.65 5.68
N LEU A 154 -4.72 8.93 6.92
CA LEU A 154 -5.99 8.40 7.42
C LEU A 154 -7.17 8.89 6.57
N PHE A 155 -7.18 10.18 6.25
CA PHE A 155 -8.24 10.78 5.42
C PHE A 155 -8.17 10.31 3.96
N SER A 156 -6.98 10.19 3.36
CA SER A 156 -6.83 9.64 2.01
C SER A 156 -7.33 8.21 1.95
N ASN A 157 -6.98 7.37 2.94
CA ASN A 157 -7.44 5.98 3.06
C ASN A 157 -8.97 5.85 3.11
N VAL A 158 -9.63 6.67 3.94
CA VAL A 158 -11.10 6.65 4.08
C VAL A 158 -11.80 6.92 2.74
N ILE A 159 -11.19 7.71 1.85
CA ILE A 159 -11.72 8.02 0.52
C ILE A 159 -11.34 6.93 -0.50
N ILE A 160 -10.08 6.48 -0.47
CA ILE A 160 -9.51 5.62 -1.51
C ILE A 160 -9.98 4.17 -1.37
N ILE A 161 -10.16 3.66 -0.14
CA ILE A 161 -10.64 2.29 0.08
C ILE A 161 -12.01 2.03 -0.57
N PRO A 162 -13.05 2.88 -0.39
CA PRO A 162 -14.31 2.73 -1.10
C PRO A 162 -14.18 2.80 -2.62
N ILE A 163 -13.35 3.71 -3.15
CA ILE A 163 -13.12 3.84 -4.60
C ILE A 163 -12.50 2.56 -5.14
N MET A 164 -11.46 2.06 -4.47
CA MET A 164 -10.81 0.81 -4.85
C MET A 164 -11.78 -0.36 -4.78
N TYR A 165 -12.56 -0.47 -3.70
CA TYR A 165 -13.61 -1.46 -3.58
C TYR A 165 -14.58 -1.38 -4.77
N LEU A 166 -15.14 -0.22 -5.09
CA LEU A 166 -16.08 -0.07 -6.20
C LEU A 166 -15.48 -0.52 -7.54
N ILE A 167 -14.26 -0.08 -7.85
CA ILE A 167 -13.60 -0.46 -9.10
C ILE A 167 -13.32 -1.98 -9.10
N SER A 168 -13.06 -2.62 -7.95
CA SER A 168 -12.84 -4.08 -7.83
C SER A 168 -14.05 -4.92 -8.20
N PHE A 169 -15.25 -4.37 -8.05
CA PHE A 169 -16.51 -5.07 -8.33
C PHE A 169 -17.18 -4.61 -9.63
N LEU A 170 -16.61 -3.58 -10.28
CA LEU A 170 -17.04 -3.05 -11.58
C LEU A 170 -16.24 -3.63 -12.75
N ILE A 171 -14.98 -4.04 -12.51
CA ILE A 171 -14.09 -4.74 -13.46
C ILE A 171 -14.19 -6.24 -13.21
#